data_AF-A0A3D8YFX5-F1
#
_entry.id   AF-A0A3D8YFX5-F1
#
_cell.length_a   1.000
_cell.length_b   1.000
_cell.length_c   1.000
_cell.angle_alpha   90.00
_cell.angle_beta   90.00
_cell.angle_gamma   90.00
#
_symmetry.space_group_name_H-M   'P 1'
#
loop_
_entity.id
_entity.type
_entity.pdbx_description
1 polymer ?
#
loop_
_entity_poly.entity_id
_entity_poly.type
_entity_poly.pdbx_seq_one_letter_code
_entity_poly.pdbx_strand_id
1 'polypeptide(L)' 'MKHTVHDMLVSFIWSIAEDCLRDVRKRGEYRDVILPMVIFSRLDALLEPTKGIVWKN' A
#
# COMPACT_ATOMS: atom_id res chain seq x y z
N MET A 1 20.12 -11.70 -8.92
CA MET A 1 20.27 -10.39 -8.25
C MET A 1 18.98 -9.58 -8.09
N LYS A 2 17.86 -9.86 -8.78
CA LYS A 2 16.60 -9.11 -8.60
C LYS A 2 15.80 -9.47 -7.33
N HIS A 3 16.02 -10.66 -6.76
CA HIS A 3 15.22 -11.15 -5.63
C HIS A 3 15.50 -10.40 -4.32
N THR A 4 16.74 -9.96 -4.08
CA THR A 4 17.13 -9.34 -2.81
C THR A 4 16.34 -8.06 -2.49
N VAL A 5 16.09 -7.21 -3.49
CA VAL A 5 15.31 -5.97 -3.29
C VAL A 5 13.83 -6.27 -3.10
N HIS A 6 13.28 -7.23 -3.85
CA HIS A 6 11.88 -7.63 -3.70
C HIS A 6 11.61 -8.19 -2.29
N ASP A 7 12.48 -9.09 -1.81
CA ASP A 7 12.34 -9.71 -0.50
C ASP A 7 12.50 -8.69 0.65
N MET A 8 13.39 -7.70 0.48
CA MET A 8 13.51 -6.57 1.42
C MET A 8 12.22 -5.73 1.47
N LEU A 9 11.63 -5.39 0.33
CA LEU A 9 10.39 -4.61 0.27
C LEU A 9 9.22 -5.38 0.88
N VAL A 10 9.10 -6.67 0.58
CA VAL A 10 8.07 -7.54 1.17
C VAL A 10 8.21 -7.59 2.69
N SER A 11 9.43 -7.76 3.20
CA SER A 11 9.71 -7.77 4.65
C SER A 11 9.36 -6.44 5.31
N PHE A 12 9.71 -5.33 4.67
CA PHE A 12 9.39 -3.98 5.16
C PHE A 12 7.87 -3.70 5.22
N ILE A 13 7.11 -4.13 4.20
CA ILE A 13 5.64 -4.00 4.22
C ILE A 13 5.05 -4.83 5.36
N TRP A 14 5.55 -6.05 5.56
CA TRP A 14 5.09 -6.90 6.66
C TRP A 14 5.43 -6.34 8.04
N SER A 15 6.59 -5.70 8.24
CA SER A 15 6.93 -5.09 9.54
C SER A 15 5.99 -3.94 9.88
N ILE A 16 5.66 -3.07 8.91
CA ILE A 16 4.70 -1.98 9.13
C ILE A 16 3.31 -2.54 9.44
N ALA A 17 2.86 -3.53 8.67
CA ALA A 17 1.55 -4.15 8.89
C ALA A 17 1.49 -4.82 10.27
N GLU A 18 2.59 -5.41 10.72
CA GLU A 18 2.70 -5.97 12.05
C GLU A 18 2.60 -4.88 13.14
N ASP A 19 3.30 -3.77 12.99
CA ASP A 19 3.24 -2.67 13.97
C ASP A 19 1.85 -1.99 14.02
N CYS A 20 1.19 -1.83 12.88
CA CYS A 20 -0.08 -1.10 12.80
C CYS A 20 -1.34 -1.96 12.95
N LEU A 21 -1.28 -3.25 12.60
CA LEU A 21 -2.48 -4.11 12.50
C LEU A 21 -2.52 -5.24 13.54
N ARG A 22 -1.41 -5.60 14.20
CA ARG A 22 -1.31 -6.79 15.07
C ARG A 22 -2.33 -6.81 16.21
N ASP A 23 -2.65 -5.65 16.77
CA ASP A 23 -3.57 -5.56 17.91
C ASP A 23 -5.02 -5.25 17.50
N VAL A 24 -5.28 -4.99 16.21
CA VAL A 24 -6.61 -4.57 15.71
C VAL A 24 -7.22 -5.56 14.72
N ARG A 25 -6.41 -6.36 14.02
CA ARG A 25 -6.83 -7.33 13.00
C ARG A 25 -5.98 -8.58 13.10
N LYS A 26 -6.53 -9.75 12.74
CA LYS A 26 -5.73 -10.97 12.64
C LYS A 26 -4.80 -10.89 11.44
N ARG A 27 -3.64 -11.55 11.49
CA ARG A 27 -2.69 -11.58 10.36
C ARG A 27 -3.34 -12.03 9.03
N GLY A 28 -4.30 -12.95 9.09
CA GLY A 28 -5.07 -13.40 7.92
C GLY A 28 -5.93 -12.31 7.27
N GLU A 29 -6.28 -11.26 8.02
CA GLU A 29 -7.15 -10.15 7.61
C GLU A 29 -6.35 -8.92 7.15
N TYR A 30 -5.02 -8.93 7.25
CA TYR A 30 -4.19 -7.79 6.85
C TYR A 30 -4.40 -7.42 5.38
N ARG A 31 -4.64 -8.42 4.53
CA ARG A 31 -4.91 -8.21 3.10
C ARG A 31 -6.10 -7.30 2.87
N ASP A 32 -7.12 -7.37 3.71
CA ASP A 32 -8.36 -6.59 3.57
C ASP A 32 -8.14 -5.10 3.85
N VAL A 33 -7.03 -4.76 4.51
CA VAL A 33 -6.61 -3.36 4.73
C VAL A 33 -5.52 -2.95 3.75
N ILE A 34 -4.50 -3.78 3.55
CA ILE A 34 -3.35 -3.46 2.69
C ILE A 34 -3.79 -3.33 1.23
N LEU A 35 -4.60 -4.27 0.71
CA LEU A 35 -5.00 -4.27 -0.69
C LEU A 35 -5.77 -3.00 -1.12
N PRO A 36 -6.82 -2.53 -0.42
CA PRO A 36 -7.47 -1.28 -0.80
C PRO A 36 -6.54 -0.07 -0.71
N MET A 37 -5.65 0.00 0.28
CA MET A 37 -4.67 1.10 0.39
C MET A 37 -3.70 1.12 -0.80
N VAL A 38 -3.21 -0.05 -1.23
CA VAL A 38 -2.34 -0.17 -2.42
C VAL A 38 -3.10 0.21 -3.69
N ILE A 39 -4.36 -0.21 -3.82
CA ILE A 39 -5.21 0.19 -4.96
C ILE A 39 -5.38 1.70 -4.99
N PHE A 40 -5.70 2.34 -3.87
CA PHE A 40 -5.85 3.80 -3.81
C PHE A 40 -4.56 4.53 -4.15
N SER A 41 -3.42 4.10 -3.61
CA SER A 41 -2.11 4.70 -3.97
C SER A 41 -1.82 4.58 -5.47
N ARG A 42 -2.14 3.43 -6.08
CA ARG A 42 -1.97 3.24 -7.53
C ARG A 42 -2.94 4.10 -8.34
N LEU A 43 -4.20 4.20 -7.92
CA LEU A 43 -5.18 5.07 -8.57
C LEU A 43 -4.75 6.54 -8.47
N ASP A 44 -4.28 6.98 -7.31
CA ASP A 44 -3.79 8.34 -7.09
C ASP A 44 -2.62 8.67 -8.03
N ALA A 45 -1.64 7.76 -8.15
CA ALA A 45 -0.51 7.91 -9.06
C ALA A 45 -0.92 7.93 -10.54
N LEU A 46 -1.93 7.14 -10.93
CA LEU A 46 -2.47 7.13 -12.29
C LEU A 46 -3.22 8.42 -12.63
N LEU A 47 -3.89 9.01 -11.64
CA LEU A 47 -4.67 10.23 -11.80
C LEU A 47 -3.82 11.50 -11.64
N GLU A 48 -2.59 11.40 -11.09
CA GLU A 48 -1.66 12.52 -10.91
C GLU A 48 -1.55 13.44 -12.15
N PRO A 49 -1.39 12.93 -13.39
CA PRO A 49 -1.26 13.79 -14.57
C PRO A 49 -2.52 14.58 -14.91
N THR A 50 -3.70 14.15 -14.43
CA THR A 50 -5.00 14.77 -14.72
C THR A 50 -5.61 15.48 -13.52
N LYS A 51 -4.94 15.50 -12.35
CA LYS A 51 -5.43 16.19 -11.14
C LYS A 51 -5.75 17.67 -11.42
N GLY A 52 -4.89 18.40 -12.14
CA GLY A 52 -5.15 19.82 -12.45
C GLY A 52 -6.42 20.08 -13.29
N ILE A 53 -6.96 19.08 -13.98
CA ILE A 53 -8.20 19.21 -14.77
C ILE A 53 -9.43 19.16 -13.86
N VAL A 54 -9.41 18.27 -12.87
CA VAL A 54 -10.55 18.04 -11.95
C VAL A 54 -10.49 18.93 -10.71
N TRP A 55 -9.31 19.39 -10.30
CA TRP A 55 -9.10 20.32 -9.18
C TRP A 55 -9.29 21.78 -9.59
N LYS A 56 -10.33 22.08 -10.39
CA LYS A 56 -10.76 23.45 -10.66
C LYS A 56 -11.85 23.83 -9.65
N ASN A 57 -11.47 24.61 -8.65
CA ASN A 57 -12.38 25.43 -7.84
C ASN A 57 -12.35 26.87 -8.36
#